data_AF-A0A9E2PAU0-F1
#
_entry.id   AF-A0A9E2PAU0-F1
#
_cell.length_a   1.000
_cell.length_b   1.000
_cell.length_c   1.000
_cell.angle_alpha   90.00
_cell.angle_beta   90.00
_cell.angle_gamma   90.00
#
_symmetry.space_group_name_H-M   'P 1'
#
loop_
_entity.id
_entity.type
_entity.pdbx_description
1 polymer ?
#
loop_
_entity_poly.entity_id
_entity_poly.type
_entity_poly.pdbx_seq_one_letter_code
_entity_poly.pdbx_strand_id
1 'polypeptide(L)'
;MSGEMMKAMKQAISEVMDKMFFMPVQVNEKTGALSDWFTCEEPIVGATLDFKGPRMGFSYILLPAGFAREITANFLGSTEGTISEKQEQDTLKEALNMIVGYMLSQ
;
A
#
# COMPACT_ATOMS: atom_id res chain seq x y z
N MET A 1 14.15 -11.65 2.41
CA MET A 1 13.15 -11.96 1.37
C MET A 1 13.87 -12.58 0.18
N SER A 2 13.40 -13.69 -0.39
CA SER A 2 13.99 -14.22 -1.63
C SER A 2 13.77 -13.21 -2.78
N GLY A 3 14.65 -13.21 -3.79
CA GLY A 3 14.51 -12.33 -4.95
C GLY A 3 13.16 -12.50 -5.67
N GLU A 4 12.63 -13.72 -5.67
CA GLU A 4 11.31 -14.04 -6.24
C GLU A 4 10.16 -13.39 -5.45
N MET A 5 10.22 -13.41 -4.11
CA MET A 5 9.17 -12.80 -3.29
C MET A 5 9.18 -11.27 -3.37
N MET A 6 10.36 -10.66 -3.52
CA MET A 6 10.48 -9.22 -3.82
C MET A 6 9.86 -8.87 -5.17
N LYS A 7 10.10 -9.69 -6.20
CA LYS A 7 9.51 -9.50 -7.54
C LYS A 7 7.98 -9.63 -7.48
N ALA A 8 7.46 -10.66 -6.81
CA ALA A 8 6.03 -10.87 -6.62
C ALA A 8 5.37 -9.70 -5.88
N MET A 9 6.02 -9.18 -4.83
CA MET A 9 5.53 -8.02 -4.09
C MET A 9 5.48 -6.75 -4.96
N LYS A 10 6.53 -6.46 -5.73
CA LYS A 10 6.56 -5.30 -6.65
C LYS A 10 5.44 -5.38 -7.69
N GLN A 11 5.23 -6.57 -8.26
CA GLN A 11 4.14 -6.80 -9.21
C GLN A 11 2.76 -6.65 -8.56
N ALA A 12 2.57 -7.22 -7.37
CA ALA A 12 1.32 -7.09 -6.60
C ALA A 12 0.96 -5.62 -6.34
N ILE A 13 1.95 -4.82 -5.92
CA ILE A 13 1.77 -3.38 -5.69
C ILE A 13 1.35 -2.69 -6.99
N SER A 14 2.08 -2.88 -8.09
CA SER A 14 1.75 -2.25 -9.38
C SER A 14 0.34 -2.61 -9.86
N GLU A 15 -0.04 -3.88 -9.78
CA GLU A 15 -1.35 -4.38 -10.24
C GLU A 15 -2.50 -3.82 -9.39
N VAL A 16 -2.35 -3.81 -8.07
CA VAL A 16 -3.38 -3.28 -7.16
C VAL A 16 -3.52 -1.77 -7.31
N MET A 17 -2.42 -1.04 -7.34
CA MET A 17 -2.43 0.42 -7.48
C MET A 17 -3.02 0.86 -8.83
N ASP A 18 -2.65 0.19 -9.92
CA ASP A 18 -3.18 0.50 -11.25
C ASP A 18 -4.68 0.17 -11.37
N LYS A 19 -5.09 -1.05 -10.99
CA LYS A 19 -6.45 -1.54 -11.26
C LYS A 19 -7.49 -1.10 -10.24
N MET A 20 -7.12 -0.99 -8.96
CA MET A 20 -8.08 -0.69 -7.89
C MET A 20 -8.12 0.79 -7.54
N PHE A 21 -6.97 1.46 -7.66
CA PHE A 21 -6.81 2.86 -7.25
C PHE A 21 -6.60 3.81 -8.43
N PHE A 22 -6.60 3.29 -9.67
CA PHE A 22 -6.39 4.04 -10.92
C PHE A 22 -5.09 4.87 -10.89
N MET A 23 -4.07 4.32 -10.24
CA MET A 23 -2.84 5.04 -9.92
C MET A 23 -1.62 4.20 -10.26
N PRO A 24 -1.09 4.35 -11.49
CA PRO A 24 0.14 3.68 -11.89
C PRO A 24 1.32 4.15 -11.02
N VAL A 25 2.00 3.20 -10.39
CA VAL A 25 3.19 3.48 -9.55
C VAL A 25 4.45 2.87 -10.13
N GLN A 26 5.58 3.52 -9.86
CA GLN A 26 6.91 3.02 -10.21
C GLN A 26 7.70 2.68 -8.95
N VAL A 27 8.46 1.59 -9.02
CA VAL A 27 9.31 1.16 -7.90
C VAL A 27 10.63 1.91 -7.97
N ASN A 28 10.98 2.59 -6.88
CA ASN A 28 12.29 3.20 -6.72
C ASN A 28 13.26 2.20 -6.06
N GLU A 29 14.37 1.90 -6.73
CA GLU A 29 15.40 0.95 -6.27
C GLU A 29 16.47 1.61 -5.37
N LYS A 30 16.31 2.90 -5.03
CA LYS A 30 17.17 3.57 -4.04
C LYS A 30 17.16 2.74 -2.75
N THR A 31 18.30 2.68 -2.08
CA THR A 31 18.41 2.11 -0.74
C THR A 31 18.71 3.25 0.24
N GLY A 32 18.13 3.18 1.43
CA GLY A 32 18.23 4.26 2.42
C GLY A 32 17.42 3.94 3.68
N ALA A 33 17.57 4.79 4.70
CA ALA A 33 16.75 4.71 5.89
C ALA A 33 15.29 5.08 5.57
N LEU A 34 14.33 4.59 6.36
CA LEU A 34 12.91 4.90 6.16
C LEU A 34 12.64 6.42 6.15
N SER A 35 13.35 7.17 6.99
CA SER A 35 13.32 8.63 7.05
C SER A 35 13.71 9.32 5.74
N ASP A 36 14.52 8.68 4.90
CA ASP A 36 14.97 9.25 3.63
C ASP A 36 13.88 9.23 2.55
N TRP A 37 12.79 8.48 2.81
CA TRP A 37 11.66 8.31 1.90
C TRP A 37 10.48 9.23 2.23
N PHE A 38 10.37 9.68 3.48
CA PHE A 38 9.33 10.58 3.93
C PHE A 38 9.91 11.99 4.12
N THR A 39 10.08 12.69 3.01
CA THR A 39 10.56 14.09 3.00
C THR A 39 9.42 15.10 3.19
N CYS A 40 8.16 14.64 3.22
CA CYS A 40 6.99 15.48 3.43
C CYS A 40 6.77 15.72 4.93
N GLU A 41 6.36 16.94 5.29
CA GLU A 41 5.90 17.28 6.65
C GLU A 41 4.51 16.68 6.97
N GLU A 42 3.92 15.96 6.02
CA GLU A 42 2.63 15.31 6.21
C GLU A 42 2.72 14.14 7.19
N PRO A 43 1.67 13.92 8.01
CA PRO A 43 1.57 12.72 8.83
C PRO A 43 1.66 11.45 7.98
N ILE A 44 2.35 10.44 8.51
CA ILE A 44 2.39 9.11 7.90
C ILE A 44 1.26 8.28 8.49
N VAL A 45 0.51 7.63 7.61
CA VAL A 45 -0.54 6.67 7.95
C VAL A 45 -0.18 5.31 7.38
N GLY A 46 -0.72 4.25 7.96
CA GLY A 46 -0.39 2.92 7.52
C GLY A 46 -1.29 1.83 8.09
N ALA A 47 -1.18 0.67 7.48
CA ALA A 47 -1.83 -0.55 7.94
C ALA A 47 -0.79 -1.66 8.11
N THR A 48 -1.12 -2.62 8.96
CA THR A 48 -0.33 -3.83 9.18
C THR A 48 -1.21 -5.05 8.96
N LEU A 49 -0.60 -6.13 8.46
CA LEU A 49 -1.27 -7.40 8.23
C LEU A 49 -0.33 -8.54 8.62
N ASP A 50 -0.79 -9.37 9.55
CA ASP A 50 -0.16 -10.63 9.91
C ASP A 50 -0.78 -11.76 9.10
N PHE A 51 0.04 -12.59 8.46
CA PHE A 51 -0.41 -13.76 7.71
C PHE A 51 0.24 -15.04 8.21
N LYS A 52 -0.56 -16.12 8.26
CA LYS A 52 -0.15 -17.45 8.74
C LYS A 52 -0.66 -18.52 7.79
N GLY A 53 0.17 -19.53 7.52
CA GLY A 53 -0.10 -20.60 6.58
C GLY A 53 1.19 -21.32 6.16
N PRO A 54 1.25 -21.90 4.95
CA PRO A 54 2.49 -22.46 4.39
C PRO A 54 3.65 -21.44 4.33
N ARG A 55 3.31 -20.15 4.23
CA ARG A 55 4.19 -19.01 4.46
C ARG A 55 3.62 -18.20 5.65
N MET A 56 4.50 -17.63 6.45
CA MET A 56 4.11 -16.79 7.59
C MET A 56 4.96 -15.53 7.67
N GLY A 57 4.38 -14.44 8.14
CA GLY A 57 5.07 -13.17 8.25
C GLY A 57 4.11 -12.02 8.56
N PHE A 58 4.66 -10.82 8.49
CA PHE A 58 3.93 -9.57 8.64
C PHE A 58 4.24 -8.67 7.44
N SER A 59 3.28 -7.85 7.07
CA SER A 59 3.42 -6.83 6.03
C SER A 59 2.92 -5.49 6.57
N TYR A 60 3.51 -4.41 6.09
CA TYR A 60 3.12 -3.06 6.43
C TYR A 60 3.11 -2.19 5.17
N ILE A 61 2.14 -1.29 5.09
CA ILE A 61 2.09 -0.21 4.11
C ILE A 61 2.13 1.11 4.86
N LEU A 62 2.95 2.06 4.39
CA LEU A 62 3.14 3.38 4.97
C LEU A 62 3.03 4.41 3.85
N LEU A 63 2.14 5.38 4.02
CA LEU A 63 1.85 6.41 3.02
C LEU A 63 1.75 7.79 3.70
N PRO A 64 2.10 8.89 3.00
CA PRO A 64 1.68 10.23 3.41
C PRO A 64 0.15 10.31 3.49
N ALA A 65 -0.38 11.03 4.48
CA ALA A 65 -1.83 11.16 4.69
C ALA A 65 -2.56 11.77 3.48
N GLY A 66 -1.95 12.73 2.77
CA GLY A 66 -2.51 13.27 1.53
C GLY A 66 -2.71 12.19 0.47
N PHE A 67 -1.70 11.35 0.28
CA PHE A 67 -1.74 10.24 -0.68
C PHE A 67 -2.75 9.16 -0.29
N ALA A 68 -2.85 8.84 1.01
CA ALA A 68 -3.86 7.90 1.51
C ALA A 68 -5.29 8.39 1.23
N ARG A 69 -5.56 9.69 1.37
CA ARG A 69 -6.85 10.29 1.01
C ARG A 69 -7.13 10.21 -0.49
N GLU A 70 -6.14 10.50 -1.32
CA GLU A 70 -6.26 10.42 -2.79
C GLU A 70 -6.66 9.01 -3.24
N ILE A 71 -5.93 7.98 -2.79
CA ILE A 71 -6.25 6.60 -3.17
C ILE A 71 -7.62 6.16 -2.61
N THR A 72 -8.00 6.67 -1.43
CA THR A 72 -9.32 6.38 -0.85
C THR A 72 -10.45 7.02 -1.64
N ALA A 73 -10.26 8.26 -2.10
CA ALA A 73 -11.20 8.95 -2.98
C ALA A 73 -11.39 8.18 -4.31
N ASN A 74 -10.29 7.74 -4.92
CA ASN A 74 -10.32 6.93 -6.14
C ASN A 74 -11.05 5.60 -5.93
N PHE A 75 -10.75 4.90 -4.83
CA PHE A 75 -11.36 3.60 -4.52
C PHE A 75 -12.87 3.69 -4.27
N LEU A 76 -13.31 4.76 -3.60
CA LEU A 76 -14.71 4.98 -3.25
C LEU A 76 -15.50 5.75 -4.32
N GLY A 77 -14.87 6.19 -5.41
CA GLY A 77 -15.50 7.05 -6.41
C GLY A 77 -16.02 8.37 -5.83
N SER A 78 -15.31 8.90 -4.83
CA SER A 78 -15.69 10.10 -4.06
C SER A 78 -14.65 11.21 -4.25
N THR A 79 -14.88 12.39 -3.67
CA THR A 79 -13.90 13.49 -3.67
C THR A 79 -13.09 13.49 -2.39
N GLU A 80 -11.81 13.89 -2.43
CA GLU A 80 -10.92 13.86 -1.26
C GLU A 80 -11.47 14.60 -0.03
N GLY A 81 -12.15 15.73 -0.25
CA GLY A 81 -12.71 16.56 0.83
C GLY A 81 -13.86 15.91 1.62
N THR A 82 -14.36 14.75 1.20
CA THR A 82 -15.43 14.00 1.89
C THR A 82 -14.94 12.74 2.57
N ILE A 83 -13.64 12.42 2.47
CA ILE A 83 -13.05 11.22 3.03
C ILE A 83 -12.82 11.39 4.53
N SER A 84 -13.43 10.49 5.30
CA SER A 84 -13.18 10.38 6.75
C SER A 84 -11.93 9.56 7.03
N GLU A 85 -11.31 9.80 8.19
CA GLU A 85 -10.16 9.00 8.68
C GLU A 85 -10.49 7.49 8.74
N LYS A 86 -11.73 7.14 9.07
CA LYS A 86 -12.15 5.73 9.10
C LYS A 86 -12.13 5.10 7.71
N GLN A 87 -12.65 5.81 6.70
CA GLN A 87 -12.63 5.32 5.32
C GLN A 87 -11.20 5.16 4.81
N GLU A 88 -10.32 6.12 5.14
CA GLU A 88 -8.91 6.03 4.82
C GLU A 88 -8.28 4.78 5.44
N GLN A 89 -8.47 4.56 6.75
CA GLN A 89 -7.93 3.39 7.45
C GLN A 89 -8.47 2.06 6.91
N ASP A 90 -9.76 2.00 6.58
CA ASP A 90 -10.38 0.80 6.03
C ASP A 90 -9.84 0.52 4.60
N THR A 91 -9.68 1.55 3.77
CA THR A 91 -9.07 1.42 2.45
C THR A 91 -7.62 0.97 2.52
N LEU A 92 -6.81 1.48 3.45
CA LEU A 92 -5.41 1.04 3.61
C LEU A 92 -5.31 -0.45 4.00
N LYS A 93 -6.22 -0.92 4.86
CA LYS A 93 -6.29 -2.34 5.22
C LYS A 93 -6.64 -3.20 4.01
N GLU A 94 -7.60 -2.77 3.20
CA GLU A 94 -7.97 -3.52 1.99
C GLU A 94 -6.89 -3.47 0.92
N ALA A 95 -6.22 -2.34 0.73
CA ALA A 95 -5.06 -2.24 -0.15
C ALA A 95 -3.99 -3.26 0.25
N LEU A 96 -3.63 -3.29 1.54
CA LEU A 96 -2.63 -4.21 2.08
C LEU A 96 -3.08 -5.68 1.94
N ASN A 97 -4.36 -5.96 2.20
CA ASN A 97 -4.95 -7.29 2.04
C ASN A 97 -4.88 -7.77 0.58
N MET A 98 -5.26 -6.93 -0.39
CA MET A 98 -5.18 -7.25 -1.81
C MET A 98 -3.73 -7.46 -2.27
N ILE A 99 -2.80 -6.60 -1.85
CA ILE A 99 -1.37 -6.71 -2.20
C ILE A 99 -0.80 -8.03 -1.67
N VAL A 100 -1.02 -8.32 -0.38
CA VAL A 100 -0.51 -9.55 0.24
C VAL A 100 -1.19 -10.78 -0.36
N GLY A 101 -2.50 -10.73 -0.59
CA GLY A 101 -3.23 -11.80 -1.26
C GLY A 101 -2.68 -12.12 -2.64
N TYR A 102 -2.46 -11.10 -3.48
CA TYR A 102 -1.84 -11.26 -4.79
C TYR A 102 -0.42 -11.82 -4.68
N MET A 103 0.42 -11.24 -3.82
CA MET A 103 1.80 -11.69 -3.61
C MET A 103 1.90 -13.17 -3.18
N LEU A 104 0.99 -13.63 -2.31
CA LEU A 104 0.98 -15.00 -1.81
C LEU A 104 0.38 -16.00 -2.80
N SER A 105 -0.39 -15.52 -3.79
CA SER A 105 -0.97 -16.35 -4.86
C SER A 105 0.00 -16.66 -6.02
N GLN A 106 1.14 -15.98 -6.07
CA GLN A 106 2.24 -16.23 -7.02
C GLN A 106 3.16 -17.35 -6.51
#